data_AF-A0A7R9M3R4-F1
#
_entry.id   AF-A0A7R9M3R4-F1
#
_cell.length_a   1.000
_cell.length_b   1.000
_cell.length_c   1.000
_cell.angle_alpha   90.00
_cell.angle_beta   90.00
_cell.angle_gamma   90.00
#
_symmetry.space_group_name_H-M   'P 1'
#
loop_
_entity.id
_entity.type
_entity.pdbx_description
1 polymer ?
#
loop_
_entity_poly.entity_id
_entity_poly.type
_entity_poly.pdbx_seq_one_letter_code
_entity_poly.pdbx_strand_id
1 'polypeptide(L)' 'MLNGSIPFSKTDFVVAWMLRECCALILFIRALWEPDIKWRTGTFKLMWGGVAQEVKTKL' A
#
# COMPACT_ATOMS: atom_id res chain seq x y z
N MET A 1 -31.07 -21.31 -17.55
CA MET A 1 -30.33 -20.58 -16.49
C MET A 1 -29.05 -21.37 -16.26
N LEU A 2 -27.94 -20.99 -16.90
CA LEU A 2 -26.70 -21.75 -16.85
C LEU A 2 -25.94 -21.33 -15.59
N ASN A 3 -26.22 -21.99 -14.46
CA ASN A 3 -25.42 -21.88 -13.25
C ASN A 3 -24.07 -22.55 -13.50
N GLY A 4 -23.19 -21.87 -14.23
CA GLY A 4 -21.80 -22.27 -14.40
C GLY A 4 -21.14 -22.27 -13.03
N SER A 5 -20.58 -23.42 -12.63
CA SER A 5 -19.77 -23.54 -11.42
C SER A 5 -18.77 -22.40 -11.37
N ILE A 6 -18.78 -21.72 -10.24
CA ILE A 6 -17.90 -20.61 -9.91
C ILE A 6 -16.45 -20.98 -10.27
N PRO A 7 -15.76 -20.23 -11.15
CA PRO A 7 -14.44 -20.59 -11.67
C PRO A 7 -13.31 -20.28 -10.67
N PHE A 8 -13.58 -20.38 -9.37
CA PHE A 8 -12.57 -20.20 -8.33
C PHE A 8 -12.65 -21.31 -7.30
N SER A 9 -11.50 -21.87 -6.94
CA SER A 9 -11.41 -22.80 -5.83
C SER A 9 -11.42 -21.99 -4.52
N LYS A 10 -11.89 -22.59 -3.41
CA LYS A 10 -11.80 -21.95 -2.08
C LYS A 10 -10.36 -21.52 -1.74
N THR A 11 -9.38 -22.25 -2.26
CA THR A 11 -7.95 -21.95 -2.13
C THR A 11 -7.56 -20.67 -2.86
N ASP A 12 -8.04 -20.42 -4.08
CA ASP A 12 -7.76 -19.18 -4.83
C ASP A 12 -8.25 -17.96 -4.05
N PHE A 13 -9.43 -18.07 -3.43
CA PHE A 13 -9.97 -17.03 -2.58
C PHE A 13 -9.10 -16.77 -1.34
N VAL A 14 -8.68 -17.82 -0.64
CA VAL A 14 -7.81 -17.69 0.55
C VAL A 14 -6.44 -17.11 0.18
N VAL A 15 -5.86 -17.51 -0.96
CA VAL A 15 -4.58 -16.97 -1.45
C VAL A 15 -4.72 -15.49 -1.81
N ALA A 16 -5.78 -15.11 -2.53
CA ALA A 16 -6.06 -13.70 -2.84
C ALA A 16 -6.29 -12.85 -1.57
N TRP A 17 -6.98 -13.42 -0.58
CA TRP A 17 -7.21 -12.76 0.71
C TRP A 17 -5.91 -12.58 1.51
N MET A 18 -5.08 -13.62 1.61
CA MET A 18 -3.74 -13.55 2.22
C MET A 18 -2.86 -12.52 1.52
N LEU A 19 -2.83 -12.52 0.17
CA LEU A 19 -2.05 -11.55 -0.60
C LEU A 19 -2.51 -10.12 -0.31
N ARG A 20 -3.82 -9.88 -0.25
CA ARG A 20 -4.38 -8.57 0.10
C ARG A 20 -3.92 -8.11 1.48
N GLU A 21 -4.00 -9.00 2.47
CA GLU A 21 -3.63 -8.67 3.85
C GLU A 21 -2.12 -8.42 3.99
N CYS A 22 -1.29 -9.26 3.36
CA CYS A 22 0.16 -9.07 3.32
C CYS A 22 0.55 -7.77 2.62
N CYS A 23 -0.08 -7.45 1.49
CA CYS A 23 0.16 -6.18 0.79
C CYS A 23 -0.18 -4.98 1.67
N ALA A 24 -1.30 -5.00 2.40
CA ALA A 24 -1.68 -3.93 3.32
C ALA A 24 -0.64 -3.76 4.44
N LEU A 25 -0.20 -4.86 5.06
CA LEU A 25 0.84 -4.85 6.09
C LEU A 25 2.18 -4.35 5.55
N ILE A 26 2.61 -4.82 4.38
CA ILE A 26 3.85 -4.39 3.73
C ILE A 26 3.80 -2.89 3.41
N LEU A 27 2.69 -2.38 2.89
CA LEU A 27 2.52 -0.95 2.63
C LEU A 27 2.58 -0.14 3.92
N PHE A 28 1.99 -0.64 5.01
CA PHE A 28 2.07 0.01 6.32
C PHE A 28 3.51 0.04 6.86
N ILE A 29 4.22 -1.08 6.80
CA ILE A 29 5.63 -1.17 7.23
C ILE A 29 6.51 -0.27 6.36
N ARG A 30 6.28 -0.26 5.04
CA ARG A 30 6.99 0.64 4.12
C ARG A 30 6.72 2.10 4.43
N ALA A 31 5.47 2.47 4.74
CA ALA A 31 5.13 3.83 5.15
C ALA A 31 5.77 4.23 6.49
N LEU A 32 5.95 3.28 7.41
CA LEU A 32 6.69 3.50 8.66
C LEU A 32 8.19 3.67 8.42
N TRP A 33 8.76 2.92 7.47
CA TRP A 33 10.21 2.93 7.20
C TRP A 33 10.65 4.10 6.31
N GLU A 34 9.87 4.41 5.28
CA GLU A 34 10.17 5.46 4.30
C GLU A 34 8.98 6.42 4.19
N PRO A 35 8.92 7.44 5.06
CA PRO A 35 7.86 8.44 5.06
C PRO A 35 7.99 9.48 3.94
N ASP A 36 8.94 9.30 3.02
CA ASP A 36 9.24 10.23 1.93
C ASP A 36 8.25 10.04 0.77
N ILE A 37 7.10 10.72 0.87
CA ILE A 37 6.10 10.81 -0.18
C ILE A 37 6.61 11.74 -1.27
N LYS A 38 7.05 11.15 -2.38
CA LYS A 38 7.36 11.89 -3.60
C LYS A 38 6.08 12.21 -4.37
N TRP A 39 5.68 13.47 -4.38
CA TRP A 39 4.58 13.96 -5.21
C TRP A 39 5.10 14.56 -6.50
N ARG A 40 4.23 14.74 -7.49
CA ARG A 40 4.60 15.30 -8.80
C ARG A 40 5.15 16.73 -8.70
N THR A 41 4.84 17.45 -7.63
CA THR A 41 5.20 18.85 -7.38
C THR A 41 6.35 19.03 -6.38
N GLY A 42 6.83 17.97 -5.72
CA GLY A 42 7.85 18.07 -4.67
C GLY A 42 7.96 16.80 -3.81
N THR A 43 9.04 16.69 -3.02
CA THR A 43 9.22 15.59 -2.06
C THR A 43 8.78 16.04 -0.68
N PHE A 44 7.88 15.28 -0.06
CA PHE A 44 7.37 15.54 1.28
C PHE A 44 7.79 14.41 2.20
N LYS A 45 8.34 14.73 3.36
CA LYS A 45 8.70 13.76 4.39
C LYS A 45 7.69 13.83 5.52
N LEU A 46 7.02 12.72 5.80
CA LEU A 46 6.16 12.60 6.97
C LEU A 46 7.01 12.43 8.23
N MET A 47 6.91 13.38 9.15
CA MET A 47 7.44 13.21 10.50
C MET A 47 6.49 12.36 11.34
N TRP A 48 7.06 11.68 12.34
CA TRP A 48 6.31 10.97 13.36
C TRP A 48 5.34 11.95 14.06
N GLY A 49 4.04 11.63 14.03
CA GLY A 49 2.97 12.55 14.45
C GLY A 49 2.07 13.06 13.32
N GLY A 50 2.30 12.64 12.07
CA GLY A 50 1.41 12.94 10.94
C GLY A 50 1.65 14.30 10.27
N VAL A 51 2.78 14.96 10.58
CA VAL A 51 3.14 16.25 9.99
C VAL A 51 3.94 16.00 8.72
N ALA A 52 3.40 16.37 7.55
CA ALA A 52 4.13 16.35 6.30
C ALA A 52 5.01 17.62 6.19
N GLN A 53 6.33 17.45 6.19
CA GLN A 53 7.29 18.52 5.90
C GLN A 53 7.71 18.47 4.43
N GLU A 54 7.60 19.59 3.74
CA GLU A 54 8.17 19.73 2.39
C GLU A 54 9.70 19.72 2.49
N VAL A 55 10.33 18.70 1.90
CA VAL A 55 11.79 18.66 1.79
C VAL A 55 12.14 19.47 0.54
N LYS A 56 12.40 20.77 0.73
CA LYS A 56 13.03 21.57 -0.31
C LYS A 56 14.44 21.03 -0.53
N THR A 57 14.64 20.30 -1.63
CA THR A 57 15.97 20.02 -2.16
C THR A 57 16.69 21.36 -2.28
N LYS A 58 17.66 21.61 -1.40
CA LYS A 58 18.57 22.73 -1.56
C LYS A 58 19.42 22.44 -2.80
N LEU A 59 19.15 23.17 -3.87
CA LEU A 59 20.12 23.43 -4.93
C LEU A 59 21.33 24.15 -4.33
#